data_AF-A0A094KTK9-F1
#
_entry.id   AF-A0A094KTK9-F1
#
_cell.length_a   1.000
_cell.length_b   1.000
_cell.length_c   1.000
_cell.angle_alpha   90.00
_cell.angle_beta   90.00
_cell.angle_gamma   90.00
#
_symmetry.space_group_name_H-M   'P 1'
#
loop_
_entity.id
_entity.type
_entity.pdbx_description
1 polymer ?
#
loop_
_entity_poly.entity_id
_entity_poly.type
_entity_poly.pdbx_seq_one_letter_code
_entity_poly.pdbx_strand_id
1 'polypeptide(L)'
;MKSTIVFTVCLFLMAMTTAADDAAKRKFLKECINKELADENKEFKLREADLKSLMVIVNNQIDKDEIKDTPIEEQKNHLKEIEKDAAIAMPNVSKETIDKMMIALKKKGMHCAKEMPA
;
A
#
# COMPACT_ATOMS: atom_id res chain seq x y z
N MET A 1 -22.64 17.00 12.39
CA MET A 1 -21.19 17.17 12.14
C MET A 1 -20.87 16.29 10.93
N LYS A 2 -20.90 16.72 9.65
CA LYS A 2 -20.21 17.81 8.94
C LYS A 2 -18.68 17.78 9.07
N SER A 3 -18.07 16.82 8.37
CA SER A 3 -16.73 16.96 7.77
C SER A 3 -16.60 15.97 6.61
N THR A 4 -17.17 16.36 5.48
CA THR A 4 -16.84 15.77 4.18
C THR A 4 -15.57 16.45 3.72
N ILE A 5 -14.41 15.93 4.13
CA ILE A 5 -13.14 16.43 3.61
C ILE A 5 -12.94 15.82 2.22
N VAL A 6 -13.22 16.64 1.22
CA VAL A 6 -12.87 16.42 -0.19
C VAL A 6 -11.35 16.40 -0.28
N PHE A 7 -10.74 15.25 -0.52
CA PHE A 7 -9.32 15.14 -0.87
C PHE A 7 -9.20 14.77 -2.35
N THR A 8 -9.16 15.81 -3.18
CA THR A 8 -8.79 15.77 -4.59
C THR A 8 -7.31 16.13 -4.69
N VAL A 9 -6.45 15.20 -5.12
CA VAL A 9 -5.14 15.51 -5.72
C VAL A 9 -4.86 14.48 -6.81
N CYS A 10 -4.87 14.96 -8.06
CA CYS A 10 -4.50 14.25 -9.28
C CYS A 10 -3.08 13.66 -9.22
N LEU A 11 -2.81 12.60 -9.99
CA LEU A 11 -1.50 12.42 -10.61
C LEU A 11 -1.61 11.69 -11.96
N PHE A 12 -1.75 12.51 -13.00
CA PHE A 12 -1.40 12.20 -14.39
C PHE A 12 -0.20 11.25 -14.50
N LEU A 13 -0.33 10.20 -15.29
CA LEU A 13 0.64 9.76 -16.31
C LEU A 13 0.02 8.59 -17.12
N MET A 14 -0.47 8.89 -18.32
CA MET A 14 -0.70 7.87 -19.35
C MET A 14 0.65 7.51 -19.96
N ALA A 15 1.21 6.35 -19.60
CA ALA A 15 2.33 5.77 -20.33
C ALA A 15 1.92 4.37 -20.79
N MET A 16 1.74 4.21 -22.10
CA MET A 16 1.68 2.90 -22.74
C MET A 16 3.02 2.22 -22.46
N THR A 17 3.02 1.21 -21.59
CA THR A 17 4.22 0.55 -21.10
C THR A 17 4.20 -0.90 -21.55
N THR A 18 5.38 -1.42 -21.86
CA THR A 18 5.52 -2.83 -22.23
C THR A 18 5.42 -3.70 -20.98
N ALA A 19 4.97 -4.95 -21.09
CA ALA A 19 4.83 -5.85 -19.93
C ALA A 19 6.13 -6.03 -19.11
N ALA A 20 7.30 -5.79 -19.71
CA ALA A 20 8.59 -5.80 -19.03
C ALA A 20 8.80 -4.56 -18.13
N ASP A 21 8.35 -3.38 -18.58
CA ASP A 21 8.40 -2.15 -17.78
C ASP A 21 7.46 -2.25 -16.58
N ASP A 22 6.30 -2.88 -16.75
CA ASP A 22 5.35 -3.11 -15.66
C ASP A 22 5.93 -4.02 -14.57
N ALA A 23 6.66 -5.07 -14.94
CA ALA A 23 7.32 -5.94 -13.97
C ALA A 23 8.41 -5.20 -13.18
N ALA A 24 9.20 -4.35 -13.85
CA ALA A 24 10.22 -3.52 -13.20
C ALA A 24 9.60 -2.48 -12.26
N LYS A 25 8.51 -1.83 -12.69
CA LYS A 25 7.73 -0.87 -11.90
C LYS A 25 7.11 -1.52 -10.66
N ARG A 26 6.49 -2.69 -10.81
CA ARG A 26 5.94 -3.45 -9.67
C ARG A 26 7.04 -3.82 -8.68
N LYS A 27 8.20 -4.27 -9.18
CA LYS A 27 9.33 -4.60 -8.31
C LYS A 27 9.80 -3.36 -7.53
N PHE A 28 10.00 -2.23 -8.20
CA PHE A 28 10.39 -0.97 -7.56
C PHE A 28 9.37 -0.55 -6.49
N LEU A 29 8.07 -0.57 -6.84
CA LEU A 29 7.00 -0.18 -5.93
C LEU A 29 6.96 -1.06 -4.68
N LYS A 30 7.07 -2.38 -4.83
CA LYS A 30 7.15 -3.32 -3.69
C LYS A 30 8.35 -3.03 -2.80
N GLU A 31 9.54 -2.84 -3.39
CA GLU A 31 10.76 -2.55 -2.62
C GLU A 31 10.64 -1.25 -1.83
N CYS A 32 10.13 -0.19 -2.46
CA CYS A 32 9.90 1.10 -1.81
C CYS A 32 8.85 1.00 -0.68
N ILE A 33 7.70 0.39 -0.96
CA ILE A 33 6.63 0.19 0.02
C ILE A 33 7.07 -0.69 1.19
N ASN A 34 7.83 -1.76 0.95
CA ASN A 34 8.38 -2.60 2.01
C ASN A 34 9.36 -1.81 2.89
N LYS A 35 10.16 -0.91 2.32
CA LYS A 35 11.05 -0.04 3.10
C LYS A 35 10.26 0.91 3.99
N GLU A 36 9.19 1.51 3.47
CA GLU A 36 8.30 2.38 4.26
C GLU A 36 7.57 1.60 5.35
N LEU A 37 7.09 0.38 5.07
CA LEU A 37 6.51 -0.50 6.08
C LEU A 37 7.50 -0.84 7.20
N ALA A 38 8.75 -1.12 6.84
CA ALA A 38 9.80 -1.41 7.81
C ALA A 38 10.15 -0.19 8.67
N ASP A 39 10.17 1.01 8.08
CA ASP A 39 10.39 2.26 8.80
C ASP A 39 9.22 2.57 9.74
N GLU A 40 7.98 2.41 9.26
CA GLU A 40 6.77 2.59 10.04
C GLU A 40 6.69 1.60 11.21
N ASN A 41 7.17 0.38 11.01
CA ASN A 41 7.19 -0.63 12.06
C ASN A 41 8.07 -0.25 13.27
N LYS A 42 8.95 0.76 13.15
CA LYS A 42 9.68 1.30 14.31
C LYS A 42 8.71 1.91 15.35
N GLU A 43 7.60 2.47 14.88
CA GLU A 43 6.54 3.01 15.74
C GLU A 43 5.60 1.91 16.24
N PHE A 44 5.13 1.05 15.34
CA PHE A 44 4.09 0.04 15.64
C PHE A 44 4.61 -1.26 16.27
N LYS A 45 5.91 -1.55 16.13
CA LYS A 45 6.61 -2.67 16.78
C LYS A 45 5.93 -4.02 16.57
N LEU A 46 5.42 -4.29 15.37
CA LEU A 46 5.01 -5.64 14.98
C LEU A 46 6.20 -6.59 15.11
N ARG A 47 5.91 -7.83 15.51
CA ARG A 47 6.91 -8.90 15.48
C ARG A 47 7.38 -9.08 14.05
N GLU A 48 8.63 -9.52 13.87
CA GLU A 48 9.22 -9.69 12.54
C GLU A 48 8.37 -10.59 11.62
N ALA A 49 7.80 -11.67 12.16
CA ALA A 49 6.91 -12.56 11.43
C ALA A 49 5.62 -11.85 10.95
N ASP A 50 5.03 -11.01 11.80
CA ASP A 50 3.82 -10.26 11.46
C ASP A 50 4.16 -9.16 10.43
N LEU A 51 5.27 -8.44 10.58
CA LEU A 51 5.73 -7.46 9.58
C LEU A 51 5.94 -8.12 8.20
N LYS A 52 6.59 -9.29 8.16
CA LYS A 52 6.78 -10.04 6.91
C LYS A 52 5.45 -10.47 6.28
N SER A 53 4.50 -10.94 7.09
CA SER A 53 3.14 -11.26 6.61
C SER A 53 2.43 -10.04 6.04
N LEU A 54 2.51 -8.89 6.71
CA LEU A 54 1.93 -7.65 6.22
C LEU A 54 2.56 -7.20 4.89
N MET A 55 3.89 -7.27 4.75
CA MET A 55 4.58 -7.01 3.49
C MET A 55 4.09 -7.92 2.37
N VAL A 56 3.96 -9.23 2.62
CA VAL A 56 3.44 -10.19 1.62
C VAL A 56 2.02 -9.82 1.18
N ILE A 57 1.14 -9.49 2.12
CA ILE A 57 -0.25 -9.09 1.82
C ILE A 57 -0.27 -7.83 0.93
N VAL A 58 0.49 -6.81 1.30
CA VAL A 58 0.57 -5.57 0.52
C VAL A 58 1.17 -5.81 -0.86
N ASN A 59 2.23 -6.63 -0.97
CA ASN A 59 2.84 -6.99 -2.25
C ASN A 59 1.87 -7.75 -3.16
N ASN A 60 1.03 -8.62 -2.60
CA ASN A 60 -0.01 -9.33 -3.36
C ASN A 60 -1.07 -8.37 -3.90
N GLN A 61 -1.42 -7.33 -3.15
CA GLN A 61 -2.33 -6.29 -3.63
C GLN A 61 -1.70 -5.47 -4.75
N ILE A 62 -0.41 -5.12 -4.62
CA ILE A 62 0.35 -4.47 -5.70
C ILE A 62 0.40 -5.34 -6.97
N ASP A 63 0.40 -6.68 -6.86
CA ASP A 63 0.37 -7.57 -8.02
C ASP A 63 -0.99 -7.67 -8.70
N LYS A 64 -2.08 -7.52 -7.94
CA LYS A 64 -3.45 -7.53 -8.49
C LYS A 64 -3.80 -6.23 -9.20
N ASP A 65 -3.26 -5.11 -8.71
CA ASP A 65 -3.63 -3.79 -9.20
C ASP A 65 -2.98 -3.48 -10.55
N GLU A 66 -3.72 -2.78 -11.41
CA GLU A 66 -3.10 -2.08 -12.54
C GLU A 66 -2.32 -0.88 -12.01
N ILE A 67 -1.16 -0.59 -12.58
CA ILE A 67 -0.32 0.57 -12.20
C ILE A 67 -0.95 1.84 -12.81
N LYS A 68 -2.10 2.23 -12.28
CA LYS A 68 -2.88 3.40 -12.69
C LYS A 68 -3.42 4.11 -11.46
N ASP A 69 -3.93 5.32 -11.65
CA ASP A 69 -4.64 6.04 -10.60
C ASP A 69 -5.87 5.22 -10.13
N THR A 70 -5.79 4.70 -8.91
CA THR A 70 -6.89 3.96 -8.28
C THR A 70 -7.93 4.94 -7.71
N PRO A 71 -9.20 4.86 -8.13
CA PRO A 71 -10.29 5.64 -7.53
C PRO A 71 -10.38 5.45 -6.01
N ILE A 72 -10.88 6.46 -5.30
CA ILE A 72 -11.00 6.43 -3.82
C ILE A 72 -11.80 5.21 -3.33
N GLU A 73 -12.85 4.82 -4.05
CA GLU A 73 -13.66 3.65 -3.68
C GLU A 73 -12.91 2.33 -3.87
N GLU A 74 -12.06 2.22 -4.88
CA GLU A 74 -11.17 1.06 -5.07
C GLU A 74 -10.09 1.01 -3.98
N GLN A 75 -9.49 2.17 -3.62
CA GLN A 75 -8.55 2.24 -2.49
C GLN A 75 -9.16 1.75 -1.17
N LYS A 76 -10.44 2.07 -0.91
CA LYS A 76 -11.16 1.56 0.27
C LYS A 76 -11.37 0.05 0.19
N ASN A 77 -11.60 -0.50 -0.99
CA ASN A 77 -11.75 -1.95 -1.16
C ASN A 77 -10.40 -2.65 -0.94
N HIS A 78 -9.29 -2.11 -1.45
CA HIS A 78 -7.97 -2.68 -1.22
C HIS A 78 -7.62 -2.68 0.26
N LEU A 79 -7.93 -1.60 0.99
CA LEU A 79 -7.75 -1.57 2.44
C LEU A 79 -8.55 -2.67 3.14
N LYS A 80 -9.82 -2.87 2.77
CA LYS A 80 -10.65 -3.96 3.34
C LYS A 80 -10.10 -5.34 3.02
N GLU A 81 -9.55 -5.56 1.83
CA GLU A 81 -8.90 -6.82 1.48
C GLU A 81 -7.63 -7.05 2.32
N ILE A 82 -6.80 -6.02 2.49
CA ILE A 82 -5.61 -6.08 3.34
C ILE A 82 -6.01 -6.41 4.78
N GLU A 83 -7.02 -5.73 5.33
CA GLU A 83 -7.53 -6.00 6.68
C GLU A 83 -8.01 -7.45 6.83
N LYS A 84 -8.73 -7.97 5.83
CA LYS A 84 -9.24 -9.34 5.83
C LYS A 84 -8.10 -10.35 5.80
N ASP A 85 -7.14 -10.19 4.89
CA ASP A 85 -5.99 -11.08 4.76
C ASP A 85 -5.09 -11.01 6.00
N ALA A 86 -4.94 -9.81 6.57
CA ALA A 86 -4.20 -9.57 7.82
C ALA A 86 -4.85 -10.25 9.01
N ALA A 87 -6.18 -10.21 9.13
CA ALA A 87 -6.90 -10.87 10.22
C ALA A 87 -6.70 -12.40 10.19
N ILE A 88 -6.49 -12.99 9.00
CA ILE A 88 -6.21 -14.42 8.84
C ILE A 88 -4.74 -14.72 9.15
N ALA A 89 -3.80 -13.96 8.58
CA ALA A 89 -2.36 -14.24 8.66
C ALA A 89 -1.73 -13.79 9.99
N MET A 90 -2.31 -12.79 10.64
CA MET A 90 -1.80 -12.13 11.85
C MET A 90 -2.93 -11.92 12.87
N PRO A 91 -3.57 -12.99 13.37
CA PRO A 91 -4.76 -12.88 14.24
C PRO A 91 -4.48 -12.17 15.58
N ASN A 92 -3.21 -12.01 15.95
CA ASN A 92 -2.79 -11.32 17.18
C ASN A 92 -2.60 -9.81 16.98
N VAL A 93 -2.63 -9.31 15.75
CA VAL A 93 -2.50 -7.89 15.44
C VAL A 93 -3.89 -7.30 15.31
N SER A 94 -4.16 -6.23 16.06
CA SER A 94 -5.48 -5.61 16.04
C SER A 94 -5.75 -4.96 14.68
N LYS A 95 -7.01 -4.98 14.25
CA LYS A 95 -7.44 -4.26 13.05
C LYS A 95 -7.03 -2.79 13.10
N GLU A 96 -7.22 -2.14 14.24
CA GLU A 96 -6.84 -0.72 14.42
C GLU A 96 -5.35 -0.47 14.15
N THR A 97 -4.49 -1.40 14.53
CA THR A 97 -3.05 -1.33 14.24
C THR A 97 -2.79 -1.40 12.72
N ILE A 98 -3.44 -2.34 12.04
CA ILE A 98 -3.33 -2.49 10.57
C ILE A 98 -3.81 -1.20 9.88
N ASP A 99 -4.98 -0.68 10.26
CA ASP A 99 -5.54 0.54 9.67
C ASP A 99 -4.60 1.73 9.83
N LYS A 100 -4.04 1.94 11.04
CA LYS A 100 -3.09 3.01 11.31
C LYS A 100 -1.81 2.87 10.49
N MET A 101 -1.26 1.66 10.38
CA MET A 101 -0.09 1.39 9.55
C MET A 101 -0.37 1.67 8.08
N MET A 102 -1.53 1.29 7.54
CA MET A 102 -1.90 1.57 6.15
C MET A 102 -2.12 3.06 5.90
N ILE A 103 -2.69 3.80 6.85
CA ILE A 103 -2.83 5.26 6.76
C ILE A 103 -1.45 5.94 6.74
N ALA A 104 -0.55 5.53 7.62
CA ALA A 104 0.81 6.06 7.68
C ALA A 104 1.59 5.71 6.40
N LEU A 105 1.49 4.47 5.94
CA LEU A 105 2.07 4.01 4.68
C LEU A 105 1.56 4.81 3.49
N LYS A 106 0.25 5.08 3.39
CA LYS A 106 -0.31 5.92 2.33
C LYS A 106 0.30 7.31 2.32
N LYS A 107 0.52 7.90 3.50
CA LYS A 107 1.10 9.23 3.64
C LYS A 107 2.58 9.25 3.25
N LYS A 108 3.36 8.29 3.75
CA LYS A 108 4.82 8.25 3.55
C LYS A 108 5.21 7.66 2.19
N GLY A 109 4.55 6.60 1.76
CA GLY A 109 4.80 5.88 0.51
C GLY A 109 4.33 6.60 -0.76
N MET A 110 3.75 7.81 -0.67
CA MET A 110 3.36 8.58 -1.86
C MET A 110 4.55 8.88 -2.79
N HIS A 111 5.77 8.98 -2.26
CA HIS A 111 6.97 9.16 -3.09
C HIS A 111 7.30 7.90 -3.92
N CYS A 112 6.95 6.70 -3.46
CA CYS A 112 7.18 5.45 -4.18
C CYS A 112 6.50 5.43 -5.55
N ALA A 113 5.32 6.05 -5.69
CA ALA A 113 4.66 6.19 -6.98
C ALA A 113 5.28 7.31 -7.84
N LYS A 114 5.80 8.37 -7.22
CA LYS A 114 6.39 9.53 -7.93
C LYS A 114 7.80 9.28 -8.46
N GLU A 115 8.58 8.48 -7.75
CA GLU A 115 9.97 8.14 -8.09
C GLU A 115 10.08 6.86 -8.92
N MET A 116 8.93 6.27 -9.26
CA MET A 116 8.88 5.06 -10.07
C MET A 116 9.52 5.31 -11.43
N PRO A 117 10.46 4.45 -11.86
CA PRO A 117 11.15 4.63 -13.13
C PRO A 117 10.14 4.60 -14.28
N ALA A 118 10.35 5.47 -15.28
CA ALA A 118 9.50 5.61 -16.46
C ALA A 118 9.52 4.35 -17.32
#